data_AF-A0A6J7SBF2-F1
#
_entry.id   AF-A0A6J7SBF2-F1
#
_cell.length_a   1.000
_cell.length_b   1.000
_cell.length_c   1.000
_cell.angle_alpha   90.00
_cell.angle_beta   90.00
_cell.angle_gamma   90.00
#
_symmetry.space_group_name_H-M   'P 1'
#
loop_
_entity.id
_entity.type
_entity.pdbx_description
1 polymer ?
#
loop_
_entity_poly.entity_id
_entity_poly.type
_entity_poly.pdbx_seq_one_letter_code
_entity_poly.pdbx_strand_id
1 'polypeptide(L)' 'MIRSTVGREIGVRVTPTVEFFSDAIPETAAHMEKLLAETAAQDAAIAAAAAGAKFAGEENPYKPAREQRNDFDAG' A
#
# COMPACT_ATOMS: atom_id res chain seq x y z
N MET A 1 23.06 21.13 -35.09
CA MET A 1 22.21 20.43 -36.08
C MET A 1 20.75 20.32 -35.62
N ILE A 2 20.46 19.88 -34.39
CA ILE A 2 19.08 19.65 -33.92
C ILE A 2 18.22 20.92 -33.93
N ARG A 3 18.76 22.05 -33.46
CA ARG A 3 18.03 23.32 -33.46
C ARG A 3 17.60 23.77 -34.86
N SER A 4 18.48 23.65 -35.85
CA SER A 4 18.18 24.04 -37.23
C SER A 4 17.20 23.10 -37.92
N THR A 5 17.26 21.79 -37.65
CA THR A 5 16.30 20.84 -38.20
C THR A 5 14.92 21.03 -37.58
N VAL A 6 14.85 21.20 -36.26
CA VAL A 6 13.60 21.51 -35.55
C VAL A 6 12.99 22.79 -36.11
N GLY A 7 13.73 23.91 -36.15
CA GLY A 7 13.23 25.17 -36.70
C GLY A 7 12.66 25.09 -38.11
N ARG A 8 13.30 24.28 -38.98
CA ARG A 8 12.83 24.05 -40.35
C ARG A 8 11.54 23.23 -40.40
N GLU A 9 11.41 22.17 -39.59
CA GLU A 9 10.24 21.29 -39.60
C GLU A 9 9.00 21.95 -38.96
N ILE A 10 9.15 22.73 -37.90
CA ILE A 10 8.04 23.50 -37.28
C ILE A 10 7.82 24.88 -37.92
N GLY A 11 8.60 25.26 -38.94
CA GLY A 11 8.41 26.51 -39.68
C GLY A 11 8.67 27.78 -38.86
N VAL A 12 9.44 27.70 -37.78
CA VAL A 12 9.68 28.82 -36.86
C VAL A 12 10.93 29.60 -37.28
N ARG A 13 10.78 30.92 -37.45
CA ARG A 13 11.87 31.81 -37.88
C ARG A 13 13.02 31.92 -36.87
N VAL A 14 12.71 31.83 -35.57
CA VAL A 14 13.69 31.87 -34.49
C VAL A 14 13.52 30.61 -33.66
N THR A 15 14.51 29.72 -33.71
CA THR A 15 14.52 28.53 -32.86
C THR A 15 15.29 28.83 -31.57
N PRO A 16 14.67 28.70 -30.39
CA PRO A 16 15.34 28.90 -29.12
C PRO A 16 16.42 27.84 -28.86
N THR A 17 17.21 28.03 -27.81
CA THR A 17 18.18 27.03 -27.35
C THR A 17 17.45 25.76 -26.92
N VAL A 18 18.02 24.61 -27.28
CA VAL A 18 17.51 23.28 -26.92
C VAL A 18 18.50 22.68 -25.94
N GLU A 19 17.99 22.22 -24.80
CA GLU A 19 18.74 21.52 -23.77
C GLU A 19 18.14 20.12 -23.58
N PHE A 20 19.00 19.13 -23.39
CA PHE A 20 18.60 17.75 -23.18
C PHE A 20 18.67 17.45 -21.69
N PHE A 21 17.58 16.92 -21.15
CA PHE A 21 17.52 16.42 -19.79
C PHE A 21 17.27 14.92 -19.83
N SER A 22 17.89 14.19 -18.90
CA SER A 22 17.54 12.78 -18.69
C SER A 22 16.13 12.72 -18.11
N ASP A 23 15.30 11.84 -18.66
CA ASP A 23 13.99 11.56 -18.08
C ASP A 23 14.18 10.85 -16.72
N ALA A 24 13.59 11.40 -15.66
CA ALA A 24 13.64 10.86 -14.30
C ALA A 24 12.44 9.94 -13.98
N ILE A 25 11.47 9.85 -14.89
CA ILE A 25 10.29 8.99 -14.73
C ILE A 25 10.66 7.49 -14.66
N PRO A 26 11.63 6.96 -15.45
CA PRO A 26 11.95 5.53 -15.40
C PRO A 26 12.43 5.04 -14.03
N GLU A 27 13.25 5.83 -13.34
CA GLU A 27 13.78 5.48 -12.02
C GLU A 27 12.68 5.51 -10.94
N THR A 28 11.83 6.53 -10.98
CA THR A 28 10.70 6.67 -10.05
C THR A 28 9.68 5.54 -10.24
N ALA A 29 9.38 5.18 -11.49
CA ALA A 29 8.48 4.07 -11.81
C ALA A 29 9.03 2.73 -11.30
N ALA A 30 10.32 2.44 -11.54
CA ALA A 30 10.96 1.21 -11.07
C ALA A 30 10.95 1.09 -9.54
N HIS A 31 11.11 2.21 -8.82
CA HIS A 31 11.04 2.21 -7.36
C HIS A 31 9.63 1.89 -6.85
N MET A 32 8.60 2.50 -7.43
CA MET A 32 7.20 2.23 -7.06
C MET A 32 6.79 0.78 -7.36
N GLU A 33 7.18 0.25 -8.52
CA GLU A 33 6.94 -1.15 -8.92
C GLU A 33 7.52 -2.13 -7.89
N LYS A 34 8.75 -1.87 -7.43
CA LYS A 34 9.41 -2.68 -6.40
C LYS A 34 8.64 -2.67 -5.08
N LEU A 35 8.19 -1.50 -4.62
CA LEU A 35 7.43 -1.37 -3.38
C LEU A 35 6.07 -2.09 -3.47
N LEU A 36 5.38 -1.97 -4.60
CA LEU A 36 4.11 -2.66 -4.87
C LEU A 36 4.28 -4.18 -4.84
N ALA A 37 5.32 -4.70 -5.49
CA ALA A 37 5.62 -6.13 -5.51
C ALA A 37 5.95 -6.68 -4.12
N GLU A 38 6.75 -5.95 -3.33
CA GLU A 38 7.08 -6.33 -1.95
C GLU A 38 5.83 -6.36 -1.06
N THR A 39 5.00 -5.33 -1.15
CA THR A 39 3.76 -5.21 -0.36
C THR A 39 2.80 -6.34 -0.70
N ALA A 40 2.60 -6.63 -2.00
CA ALA A 40 1.73 -7.70 -2.44
C ALA A 40 2.18 -9.08 -1.93
N ALA A 41 3.49 -9.33 -1.87
CA ALA A 41 4.03 -10.57 -1.31
C ALA A 41 3.79 -10.70 0.19
N GLN A 42 3.95 -9.61 0.94
CA GLN A 42 3.66 -9.59 2.39
C GLN A 42 2.18 -9.79 2.67
N ASP A 43 1.30 -9.13 1.93
CA ASP A 43 -0.16 -9.29 2.05
C ASP A 43 -0.59 -10.72 1.77
N ALA A 44 -0.05 -11.34 0.73
CA ALA A 44 -0.31 -12.75 0.43
C ALA A 44 0.11 -13.68 1.58
N ALA A 45 1.26 -13.41 2.20
CA ALA A 45 1.73 -14.18 3.35
C ALA A 45 0.84 -14.00 4.59
N ILE A 46 0.41 -12.76 4.85
CA ILE A 46 -0.54 -12.45 5.94
C ILE A 46 -1.88 -13.14 5.69
N ALA A 47 -2.41 -13.07 4.48
CA ALA A 47 -3.67 -13.72 4.11
C ALA A 47 -3.58 -15.25 4.30
N ALA A 48 -2.47 -15.86 3.89
CA ALA A 48 -2.24 -17.29 4.09
C ALA A 48 -2.17 -17.66 5.58
N ALA A 49 -1.48 -16.86 6.40
CA ALA A 49 -1.40 -17.07 7.84
C ALA A 49 -2.77 -16.88 8.53
N ALA A 50 -3.53 -15.88 8.11
CA ALA A 50 -4.86 -15.59 8.64
C ALA A 50 -5.87 -16.70 8.34
N ALA A 51 -5.78 -17.35 7.18
CA ALA A 51 -6.68 -18.44 6.80
C ALA A 51 -6.68 -19.62 7.79
N GLY A 52 -5.57 -19.85 8.48
CA GLY A 52 -5.44 -20.90 9.51
C GLY A 52 -5.49 -20.39 10.94
N ALA A 53 -5.59 -19.08 11.16
CA ALA A 53 -5.50 -18.50 12.49
C ALA A 53 -6.80 -18.72 13.28
N LYS A 54 -6.66 -19.16 14.53
CA LYS A 54 -7.78 -19.19 15.48
C LYS A 54 -7.79 -17.89 16.27
N PHE A 55 -8.98 -17.35 16.49
CA PHE A 55 -9.15 -16.15 17.30
C PHE A 55 -8.58 -16.38 18.70
N ALA A 56 -7.80 -15.44 19.23
CA ALA A 56 -7.12 -15.58 20.52
C ALA A 56 -8.04 -15.40 21.74
N GLY A 57 -9.34 -15.13 21.52
CA GLY A 57 -10.35 -14.94 22.56
C GLY A 57 -11.31 -16.12 22.68
N GLU A 58 -11.75 -16.39 23.91
CA GLU A 58 -12.85 -17.33 24.19
C GLU A 58 -14.22 -16.69 23.86
N GLU A 59 -15.23 -17.52 23.58
CA GLU A 59 -16.58 -17.11 23.13
C GLU A 59 -17.29 -16.16 24.11
N ASN A 60 -16.95 -16.21 25.40
CA ASN A 60 -17.46 -15.28 26.40
C ASN A 60 -16.31 -14.57 27.14
N PRO A 61 -15.93 -13.35 26.72
CA PRO A 61 -14.84 -12.59 27.33
C PRO A 61 -15.18 -11.99 28.71
N TYR A 62 -16.41 -12.17 29.22
CA TYR A 62 -16.83 -11.60 30.50
C TYR A 62 -16.96 -12.65 31.59
N LYS A 63 -16.48 -12.30 32.79
CA LYS A 63 -16.70 -13.13 33.98
C LYS A 63 -18.20 -13.15 34.31
N PRO A 64 -18.83 -14.34 34.48
CA PRO A 64 -20.22 -14.40 34.90
C PRO A 64 -20.36 -13.71 36.27
N ALA A 65 -21.47 -12.99 36.46
CA ALA A 65 -21.79 -12.37 37.73
C ALA A 65 -21.80 -13.45 38.82
N ARG A 66 -21.19 -13.17 39.98
CA ARG A 66 -21.27 -14.08 41.13
C ARG A 66 -22.74 -14.38 41.40
N GLU A 67 -23.10 -15.66 41.37
CA GLU A 67 -24.37 -16.13 41.89
C GLU A 67 -24.47 -15.63 43.33
N GLN A 68 -25.30 -14.60 43.55
CA GLN A 68 -25.73 -14.26 44.88
C GLN A 68 -26.58 -15.45 45.32
N ARG A 69 -25.99 -16.33 46.14
CA ARG A 69 -26.75 -17.32 46.89
C ARG A 69 -27.82 -16.55 47.66
N ASN A 70 -29.06 -16.65 47.19
CA ASN A 70 -30.22 -16.20 47.93
C ASN A 70 -30.40 -17.20 49.08
N ASP A 71 -29.65 -17.00 50.16
CA ASP A 71 -29.85 -17.70 51.44
C ASP A 71 -31.09 -17.14 52.15
N PHE A 72 -32.20 -16.99 51.42
CA PHE A 72 -33.48 -16.46 51.89
C PHE A 72 -34.55 -17.55 51.85
N ASP A 73 -34.21 -18.75 52.32
CA ASP A 73 -35.22 -19.74 52.73
C ASP A 73 -34.61 -20.76 53.70
N ALA A 74 -34.88 -20.59 55.01
CA ALA A 74 -35.04 -21.66 56.01
C ALA A 74 -35.10 -21.08 57.44
N GLY A 75 -36.29 -21.14 58.07
CA GLY A 75 -36.46 -21.07 59.53
C GLY A 75 -37.51 -20.09 60.02
#